data_AF-A0A3D9C151-F1
#
_entry.id   AF-A0A3D9C151-F1
#
_cell.length_a   1.000
_cell.length_b   1.000
_cell.length_c   1.000
_cell.angle_alpha   90.00
_cell.angle_beta   90.00
_cell.angle_gamma   90.00
#
_symmetry.space_group_name_H-M   'P 1'
#
loop_
_entity.id
_entity.type
_entity.pdbx_description
1 polymer ?
#
loop_
_entity_poly.entity_id
_entity_poly.type
_entity_poly.pdbx_seq_one_letter_code
_entity_poly.pdbx_strand_id
1 'polypeptide(L)' 'MSQKQFKKTDFAENNEKQFQIEFKTNEIGEGISLIVQKLNENGEYEMLQAPVRRLNDNIFVVWDHPFDGRILFDQ' A
#
# COMPACT_ATOMS: atom_id res chain seq x y z
N MET A 1 5.84 -15.34 -0.09
CA MET A 1 5.30 -14.03 0.30
C MET A 1 6.34 -13.17 0.98
N SER A 2 6.71 -12.09 0.30
CA SER A 2 7.52 -11.00 0.81
C SER A 2 6.63 -9.93 1.42
N GLN A 3 7.21 -9.07 2.26
CA GLN A 3 6.49 -7.96 2.89
C GLN A 3 7.26 -6.66 2.82
N LYS A 4 6.55 -5.54 2.65
CA LYS A 4 7.11 -4.19 2.72
C LYS A 4 6.28 -3.34 3.67
N GLN A 5 6.93 -2.82 4.70
CA GLN A 5 6.31 -1.90 5.65
C GLN A 5 6.27 -0.49 5.07
N PHE A 6 5.25 0.25 5.46
CA PHE A 6 5.09 1.67 5.16
C PHE A 6 4.47 2.40 6.33
N LYS A 7 4.68 3.71 6.35
CA LYS A 7 4.14 4.62 7.36
C LYS A 7 3.13 5.57 6.76
N LYS A 8 2.28 6.13 7.60
CA LYS A 8 1.34 7.20 7.25
C LYS A 8 2.04 8.42 6.64
N THR A 9 3.31 8.64 6.95
CA THR A 9 4.14 9.74 6.41
C THR A 9 4.56 9.51 4.96
N ASP A 10 4.47 8.28 4.46
CA ASP A 10 4.84 7.92 3.10
C ASP A 10 3.69 8.16 2.09
N PHE A 11 2.49 8.47 2.60
CA PHE A 11 1.33 8.80 1.77
C PHE A 11 1.46 10.22 1.21
N ALA A 12 1.16 10.35 -0.08
CA ALA A 12 0.99 11.62 -0.78
C ALA A 12 -0.50 11.83 -1.09
N GLU A 13 -0.96 13.09 -1.00
CA GLU A 13 -2.29 13.45 -1.49
C GLU A 13 -2.26 13.56 -3.02
N ASN A 14 -3.22 12.94 -3.69
CA ASN A 14 -3.36 13.03 -5.14
C ASN A 14 -4.27 14.23 -5.53
N ASN A 15 -4.35 14.52 -6.83
CA ASN A 15 -5.18 15.62 -7.34
C ASN A 15 -6.70 15.46 -7.05
N GLU A 16 -7.13 14.26 -6.65
CA GLU A 16 -8.52 13.93 -6.30
C GLU A 16 -8.77 14.04 -4.78
N LYS A 17 -7.83 14.58 -4.01
CA LYS A 17 -7.85 14.65 -2.53
C LYS A 17 -7.91 13.28 -1.84
N GLN A 18 -7.39 12.25 -2.50
CA GLN A 18 -7.23 10.92 -1.92
C GLN A 18 -5.77 10.72 -1.52
N PHE A 19 -5.53 9.93 -0.49
CA PHE A 19 -4.17 9.59 -0.09
C PHE A 19 -3.71 8.36 -0.86
N GLN A 20 -2.53 8.41 -1.41
CA GLN A 20 -1.93 7.30 -2.11
C GLN A 20 -0.50 7.08 -1.68
N ILE A 21 -0.08 5.83 -1.63
CA ILE A 21 1.31 5.44 -1.48
C ILE A 21 1.81 4.81 -2.76
N GLU A 22 3.02 5.19 -3.17
CA GLU A 22 3.65 4.73 -4.40
C GLU A 22 4.70 3.66 -4.08
N PHE A 23 4.64 2.57 -4.83
CA PHE A 23 5.64 1.50 -4.83
C PHE A 23 6.09 1.24 -6.25
N LYS A 24 7.35 0.89 -6.45
CA LYS A 24 7.80 0.37 -7.75
C LYS A 24 7.49 -1.11 -7.85
N THR A 25 7.13 -1.57 -9.04
CA THR A 25 6.97 -2.99 -9.38
C THR A 25 8.23 -3.80 -9.02
N ASN A 26 9.42 -3.24 -9.24
CA ASN A 26 10.67 -3.89 -8.82
C ASN A 26 10.83 -4.04 -7.29
N GLU A 27 10.05 -3.31 -6.48
CA GLU A 27 10.09 -3.40 -5.02
C GLU A 27 9.07 -4.39 -4.45
N ILE A 28 7.90 -4.52 -5.09
CA ILE A 28 6.76 -5.31 -4.58
C ILE A 28 6.24 -6.35 -5.59
N GLY A 29 7.04 -6.67 -6.61
CA GLY A 29 6.65 -7.51 -7.74
C GLY A 29 5.67 -6.82 -8.69
N GLU A 30 5.19 -7.54 -9.70
CA GLU A 30 4.14 -7.05 -10.62
C GLU A 30 2.79 -6.80 -9.91
N GLY A 31 2.69 -7.19 -8.63
CA GLY A 31 1.53 -6.89 -7.81
C GLY A 31 0.27 -7.64 -8.23
N ILE A 32 0.44 -8.89 -8.69
CA ILE A 32 -0.66 -9.79 -9.06
C ILE A 32 -1.48 -10.18 -7.81
N SER A 33 -0.78 -10.40 -6.69
CA SER A 33 -1.36 -10.74 -5.39
C SER A 33 -0.86 -9.75 -4.33
N LEU A 34 -1.43 -8.54 -4.28
CA LEU A 34 -1.13 -7.57 -3.22
C LEU A 34 -2.20 -7.64 -2.13
N ILE A 35 -1.76 -7.93 -0.91
CA ILE A 35 -2.60 -7.85 0.28
C ILE A 35 -2.08 -6.71 1.13
N VAL A 36 -2.94 -5.75 1.46
CA VAL A 36 -2.53 -4.65 2.32
C VAL A 36 -3.07 -4.88 3.72
N GLN A 37 -2.21 -4.63 4.70
CA GLN A 37 -2.55 -4.71 6.10
C GLN A 37 -2.26 -3.38 6.80
N LYS A 38 -3.21 -2.93 7.61
CA LYS A 38 -3.05 -1.78 8.50
C LYS A 38 -2.62 -2.25 9.87
N LEU A 39 -1.66 -1.54 10.46
CA LEU A 39 -1.32 -1.68 11.87
C LEU A 39 -2.36 -0.94 12.70
N ASN A 40 -3.05 -1.67 13.58
CA ASN A 40 -4.02 -1.11 14.51
C ASN A 40 -3.35 -0.67 15.82
N GLU A 41 -4.13 -0.05 16.71
CA GLU A 41 -3.64 0.47 18.00
C GLU A 41 -3.17 -0.64 18.96
N ASN A 42 -3.63 -1.88 18.74
CA ASN A 42 -3.20 -3.06 19.51
C ASN A 42 -1.87 -3.64 19.01
N GLY A 43 -1.29 -3.08 17.94
CA GLY A 43 -0.07 -3.59 17.31
C GLY A 43 -0.30 -4.79 16.39
N GLU A 44 -1.55 -5.05 16.00
CA GLU A 44 -1.94 -6.15 15.12
C GLU A 44 -2.16 -5.66 13.68
N TYR A 45 -1.99 -6.57 12.72
CA TYR A 45 -2.15 -6.27 11.30
C TYR A 45 -3.51 -6.76 10.79
N GLU A 46 -4.36 -5.81 10.39
CA GLU A 46 -5.69 -6.09 9.84
C GLU A 46 -5.68 -5.99 8.32
N MET A 47 -6.25 -6.98 7.64
CA MET A 47 -6.36 -6.95 6.17
C MET A 47 -7.36 -5.91 5.71
N LEU A 48 -6.95 -5.06 4.79
CA LEU A 48 -7.78 -4.03 4.17
C LEU A 48 -7.90 -4.29 2.67
N GLN A 49 -9.11 -4.09 2.14
CA GLN A 49 -9.30 -3.99 0.70
C GLN A 49 -8.96 -2.58 0.26
N ALA A 50 -8.03 -2.49 -0.68
CA ALA A 50 -7.52 -1.23 -1.20
C ALA A 50 -7.73 -1.15 -2.70
N PRO A 51 -8.16 0.00 -3.23
CA PRO A 51 -7.95 0.31 -4.63
C PRO A 51 -6.46 0.36 -4.95
N VAL A 52 -6.01 -0.57 -5.80
CA VAL A 52 -4.65 -0.58 -6.36
C VAL A 52 -4.73 -0.05 -7.79
N ARG A 53 -4.10 1.10 -8.05
CA ARG A 53 -3.93 1.67 -9.38
C ARG A 53 -2.53 1.34 -9.88
N ARG A 54 -2.39 1.02 -11.16
CA ARG A 54 -1.10 0.73 -11.80
C ARG A 54 -0.85 1.75 -12.90
N LEU A 55 0.34 2.32 -12.94
CA LEU A 55 0.76 3.24 -13.98
C LEU A 55 2.24 3.00 -14.29
N ASN A 56 2.52 2.49 -15.49
CA ASN A 56 3.85 2.06 -15.90
C ASN A 56 4.44 1.06 -14.88
N ASP A 57 5.65 1.33 -14.37
CA ASP A 57 6.35 0.51 -13.39
C ASP A 57 5.98 0.84 -11.94
N ASN A 58 4.94 1.66 -11.72
CA ASN A 58 4.55 2.12 -10.40
C ASN A 58 3.16 1.60 -10.03
N ILE A 59 3.03 1.20 -8.78
CA ILE A 59 1.83 0.69 -8.13
C ILE A 59 1.44 1.70 -7.06
N PHE A 60 0.22 2.21 -7.16
CA PHE A 60 -0.35 3.17 -6.24
C PHE A 60 -1.45 2.51 -5.45
N VAL A 61 -1.34 2.56 -4.13
CA VAL A 61 -2.40 2.05 -3.26
C VAL A 61 -3.10 3.24 -2.61
N VAL A 62 -4.40 3.35 -2.85
CA VAL A 62 -5.20 4.55 -2.55
C VAL A 62 -6.12 4.30 -1.36
N TRP A 63 -6.23 5.29 -0.46
CA TRP A 63 -7.13 5.29 0.67
C TRP A 63 -7.66 6.68 1.03
N ASP A 64 -8.71 6.67 1.84
CA ASP A 64 -9.32 7.87 2.39
C ASP A 64 -8.45 8.56 3.45
N HIS A 65 -7.57 7.81 4.14
CA HIS A 65 -6.74 8.33 5.23
C HIS A 65 -5.37 7.62 5.29
N PRO A 66 -4.26 8.31 5.62
CA PRO A 66 -2.96 7.69 5.83
C PRO A 66 -2.92 6.79 7.08
N PHE A 67 -2.18 5.69 7.02
CA PHE A 67 -1.98 4.79 8.15
C PHE A 67 -0.63 4.07 8.08
N ASP A 68 -0.19 3.54 9.22
CA ASP A 68 0.99 2.68 9.28
C ASP A 68 0.57 1.23 8.95
N GLY A 69 1.38 0.52 8.19
CA GLY A 69 0.98 -0.80 7.70
C GLY A 69 2.06 -1.55 6.93
N ARG A 70 1.64 -2.61 6.26
CA ARG A 70 2.50 -3.38 5.36
C ARG A 70 1.72 -3.91 4.17
N ILE A 71 2.42 -4.09 3.07
CA ILE A 71 1.97 -4.83 1.90
C ILE A 71 2.64 -6.20 1.89
N LEU A 72 1.84 -7.22 1.68
CA LEU A 72 2.26 -8.60 1.42
C LEU A 72 2.11 -8.85 -0.09
N PHE A 73 3.12 -9.47 -0.67
CA PHE A 73 3.17 -9.72 -2.10
C PHE A 73 3.93 -11.00 -2.41
N ASP A 74 3.56 -11.65 -3.50
CA ASP A 74 4.37 -12.73 -4.08
C ASP A 74 5.42 -12.12 -5.01
N GLN A 75 6.63 -12.69 -4.96
CA GLN A 75 7.75 -12.33 -5.84
C GLN A 75 7.65 -13.06 -7.16
#